data_AF-A0A836KSJ9-F1
#
_entry.id   AF-A0A836KSJ9-F1
#
_cell.length_a   1.000
_cell.length_b   1.000
_cell.length_c   1.000
_cell.angle_alpha   90.00
_cell.angle_beta   90.00
_cell.angle_gamma   90.00
#
_symmetry.space_group_name_H-M   'P 1'
#
loop_
_entity.id
_entity.type
_entity.pdbx_description
1 polymer ?
#
loop_
_entity_poly.entity_id
_entity_poly.type
_entity_poly.pdbx_seq_one_letter_code
_entity_poly.pdbx_strand_id
1 'polypeptide(L)' 'MNSSVSALDELEREISTYLDNIQATGDGDMGPVLFRSAMLQMEIQDLSQRVQQKSVALEERARSV' A
#
# COMPACT_ATOMS: atom_id res chain seq x y z
N MET A 1 -20.65 -12.14 6.13
CA MET A 1 -20.01 -11.07 5.36
C MET A 1 -18.51 -11.23 5.57
N ASN A 2 -17.76 -11.51 4.50
CA ASN A 2 -16.32 -11.70 4.59
C ASN A 2 -15.69 -10.31 4.46
N SER A 3 -15.46 -9.64 5.60
CA SER A 3 -14.83 -8.33 5.61
C SER A 3 -13.37 -8.50 5.24
N SER A 4 -13.03 -8.32 3.97
CA SER A 4 -11.63 -8.30 3.53
C SER A 4 -10.95 -7.11 4.19
N VAL A 5 -10.03 -7.38 5.11
CA VAL A 5 -9.15 -6.36 5.70
C VAL A 5 -8.31 -5.77 4.56
N SER A 6 -8.31 -4.44 4.43
CA SER A 6 -7.54 -3.75 3.39
C SER A 6 -6.06 -3.65 3.77
N ALA A 7 -5.16 -3.54 2.78
CA ALA A 7 -3.74 -3.33 3.05
C ALA A 7 -3.47 -2.03 3.85
N LEU A 8 -4.35 -1.03 3.73
CA LEU A 8 -4.33 0.18 4.54
C LEU A 8 -4.76 -0.09 5.99
N ASP A 9 -5.77 -0.94 6.21
CA ASP A 9 -6.22 -1.32 7.56
C ASP A 9 -5.11 -2.09 8.29
N GLU A 10 -4.34 -2.91 7.57
CA GLU A 10 -3.18 -3.60 8.13
C GLU A 10 -2.05 -2.62 8.48
N LEU A 11 -1.79 -1.62 7.65
CA LEU A 11 -0.80 -0.58 7.95
C LEU A 11 -1.21 0.27 9.15
N GLU A 12 -2.48 0.65 9.23
CA GLU A 12 -3.03 1.36 10.38
C GLU A 12 -2.83 0.56 11.67
N ARG A 13 -3.07 -0.76 11.63
CA ARG A 13 -2.86 -1.64 12.79
C ARG A 13 -1.41 -1.71 13.22
N GLU A 14 -0.45 -1.79 12.29
CA GLU A 14 0.98 -1.78 12.64
C GLU A 14 1.38 -0.43 13.28
N ILE A 15 0.85 0.69 12.75
CA ILE A 15 1.10 2.03 13.30
C ILE A 15 0.55 2.12 14.73
N SER A 16 -0.68 1.67 14.97
CA SER A 16 -1.26 1.65 16.31
C SER A 16 -0.42 0.80 17.26
N THR A 17 -0.01 -0.39 16.83
CA THR A 17 0.83 -1.30 17.64
C THR A 17 2.18 -0.65 18.00
N TYR A 18 2.81 0.02 17.05
CA TYR A 18 4.06 0.76 17.29
C TYR A 18 3.89 1.89 18.31
N LEU A 19 2.82 2.70 18.16
CA LEU A 19 2.54 3.81 19.08
C LEU A 19 2.20 3.31 20.49
N ASP A 20 1.41 2.25 20.60
CA ASP A 20 1.05 1.63 21.87
C ASP A 20 2.31 1.10 22.60
N ASN A 21 3.25 0.49 21.86
CA ASN A 21 4.51 0.00 22.43
C ASN A 21 5.40 1.13 22.94
N ILE A 22 5.51 2.24 22.18
CA ILE A 22 6.25 3.43 22.63
C ILE A 22 5.60 3.99 23.90
N GLN A 23 4.28 4.09 23.93
CA GLN A 23 3.58 4.61 25.09
C GLN A 23 3.75 3.72 26.32
N ALA A 24 3.74 2.40 26.14
CA ALA A 24 3.81 1.43 27.24
C ALA A 24 5.23 1.24 27.78
N THR A 25 6.25 1.24 26.91
CA THR A 25 7.62 0.82 27.27
C THR A 25 8.66 1.91 27.09
N GLY A 26 8.33 3.01 26.39
CA GLY A 26 9.30 4.03 25.98
C GLY A 26 10.18 3.61 24.80
N ASP A 27 9.98 2.40 24.28
CA ASP A 27 10.69 1.83 23.14
C ASP A 27 9.69 1.27 22.13
N GLY A 28 10.04 1.31 20.85
CA GLY A 28 9.16 0.84 19.78
C GLY A 28 9.95 0.58 18.51
N ASP A 29 9.85 -0.65 18.01
CA ASP A 29 10.42 -1.01 16.72
C ASP A 29 9.55 -0.48 15.58
N MET A 30 10.09 0.47 14.82
CA MET A 30 9.42 1.06 13.66
C MET A 30 9.58 0.19 12.39
N GLY A 31 10.45 -0.82 12.42
CA GLY A 31 10.76 -1.71 11.29
C GLY A 31 9.50 -2.31 10.62
N PRO A 32 8.55 -2.89 11.37
CA PRO A 32 7.31 -3.42 10.80
C PRO A 32 6.47 -2.38 10.05
N VAL A 33 6.35 -1.16 10.59
CA VAL A 33 5.61 -0.05 9.96
C VAL A 33 6.27 0.37 8.65
N LEU A 34 7.60 0.51 8.66
CA LEU A 34 8.37 0.90 7.48
C LEU A 34 8.30 -0.18 6.39
N PHE A 35 8.44 -1.44 6.76
CA PHE A 35 8.36 -2.56 5.84
C PHE A 35 6.99 -2.64 5.16
N ARG A 36 5.90 -2.57 5.94
CA ARG A 36 4.55 -2.61 5.39
C ARG A 36 4.23 -1.39 4.52
N SER A 37 4.72 -0.22 4.91
CA SER A 37 4.61 1.01 4.10
C SER A 37 5.29 0.86 2.74
N ALA A 38 6.51 0.29 2.72
CA ALA A 38 7.25 0.06 1.48
C ALA A 38 6.53 -0.94 0.56
N MET A 39 6.01 -2.04 1.11
CA MET A 39 5.23 -3.02 0.35
C MET A 39 4.01 -2.39 -0.32
N LEU A 40 3.24 -1.60 0.43
CA LEU A 40 2.06 -0.92 -0.11
C LEU A 40 2.44 0.07 -1.22
N GLN A 41 3.55 0.81 -1.05
CA GLN A 41 4.04 1.71 -2.09
C GLN A 41 4.43 0.98 -3.37
N MET A 42 5.05 -0.20 -3.28
CA MET A 42 5.39 -1.03 -4.44
C MET A 42 4.13 -1.50 -5.18
N GLU A 43 3.10 -1.94 -4.45
CA GLU A 43 1.82 -2.35 -5.05
C GLU A 43 1.12 -1.20 -5.78
N ILE A 44 1.13 0.00 -5.19
CA ILE A 44 0.58 1.21 -5.81
C ILE A 44 1.36 1.56 -7.08
N GLN A 45 2.69 1.48 -7.06
CA GLN A 45 3.54 1.76 -8.22
C GLN A 45 3.27 0.77 -9.35
N ASP A 46 3.22 -0.53 -9.05
CA ASP A 46 2.93 -1.57 -10.03
C ASP A 46 1.52 -1.39 -10.65
N LEU A 47 0.52 -1.10 -9.82
CA LEU A 47 -0.83 -0.81 -10.33
C LEU A 47 -0.85 0.43 -11.22
N SER A 48 -0.15 1.50 -10.82
CA SER A 48 -0.05 2.74 -11.59
C SER A 48 0.58 2.48 -12.96
N GLN A 49 1.65 1.68 -13.01
CA GLN A 49 2.29 1.29 -14.26
C GLN A 49 1.35 0.49 -15.16
N ARG A 50 0.62 -0.48 -14.61
CA ARG A 50 -0.36 -1.28 -15.37
C ARG A 50 -1.50 -0.42 -15.93
N VAL A 51 -2.00 0.53 -15.15
CA VAL A 51 -3.01 1.50 -15.60
C VAL A 51 -2.47 2.35 -16.74
N GLN A 52 -1.25 2.89 -16.61
CA GLN A 52 -0.62 3.70 -17.64
C GLN A 52 -0.41 2.91 -18.94
N GLN A 53 0.11 1.69 -18.86
CA GLN A 53 0.29 0.81 -20.02
C GLN A 53 -1.03 0.55 -20.75
N LYS A 54 -2.09 0.27 -19.99
CA LYS A 54 -3.43 0.04 -20.58
C LYS A 54 -3.99 1.31 -21.20
N SER A 55 -3.77 2.47 -20.60
CA SER A 55 -4.18 3.76 -21.16
C SER A 55 -3.52 4.01 -22.51
N VAL A 56 -2.19 3.84 -22.59
CA VAL A 56 -1.43 4.00 -23.84
C VAL A 56 -1.95 3.07 -24.93
N ALA A 57 -2.15 1.78 -24.61
CA ALA A 57 -2.66 0.80 -25.56
C ALA A 57 -4.06 1.16 -26.10
N LEU A 58 -4.93 1.73 -25.25
CA LEU A 58 -6.25 2.20 -25.68
C LEU A 58 -6.17 3.42 -26.60
N GLU A 59 -5.27 4.38 -26.31
CA GLU A 59 -5.04 5.55 -27.17
C GLU A 59 -4.46 5.17 -28.54
N GLU A 60 -3.49 4.24 -28.58
CA GLU A 60 -2.93 3.71 -29.82
C GLU A 60 -4.00 3.02 -30.67
N ARG A 61 -4.86 2.22 -30.03
CA ARG A 61 -5.98 1.57 -30.72
C ARG A 61 -6.97 2.59 -31.26
N ALA A 62 -7.30 3.63 -30.51
CA ALA A 62 -8.22 4.69 -30.96
C ALA A 62 -7.66 5.51 -32.14
N ARG A 63 -6.34 5.70 -32.23
CA ARG A 63 -5.66 6.38 -33.35
C ARG A 63 -5.52 5.52 -34.61
N SER A 64 -5.66 4.21 -34.48
CA SER A 64 -5.48 3.24 -35.57
C SER A 64 -6.80 2.83 -36.25
N VAL A 65 -7.92 3.45 -35.85
CA VAL A 65 -9.27 3.28 -36.40
C VAL A 65 -9.65 4.59 -37.10
#